data_AF-A0A7X7A0X7-F1
#
_entry.id   AF-A0A7X7A0X7-F1
#
_cell.length_a   1.000
_cell.length_b   1.000
_cell.length_c   1.000
_cell.angle_alpha   90.00
_cell.angle_beta   90.00
_cell.angle_gamma   90.00
#
_symmetry.space_group_name_H-M   'P 1'
#
loop_
_entity.id
_entity.type
_entity.pdbx_description
1 polymer ?
#
loop_
_entity_poly.entity_id
_entity_poly.type
_entity_poly.pdbx_seq_one_letter_code
_entity_poly.pdbx_strand_id
1 'polypeptide(L)'
;MQGKKTISVISGSQIYIKNIIMPKMKLSELRQAVYYEATTFLPIPVEETVIDIFPLRNFESETGTKTEVFFAAARREQVENLEACCKIARLDLSVVDLEPLAISRIIEKPEKIESFALLNIEDTRSIFSVFKGENLLF
;
A
#
# COMPACT_ATOMS: atom_id res chain seq x y z
N MET A 1 8.81 29.43 8.00
CA MET A 1 7.88 29.24 6.86
C MET A 1 7.56 27.76 6.79
N GLN A 2 6.29 27.39 6.96
CA GLN A 2 5.86 25.99 6.86
C GLN A 2 5.73 25.62 5.38
N GLY A 3 6.26 24.45 5.00
CA GLY A 3 6.22 23.97 3.62
C GLY A 3 4.79 23.71 3.12
N LYS A 4 4.60 23.65 1.81
CA LYS A 4 3.30 23.22 1.25
C LYS A 4 3.08 21.74 1.56
N LYS A 5 1.88 21.41 2.03
CA LYS A 5 1.43 20.03 2.22
C LYS A 5 1.56 19.27 0.91
N THR A 6 2.28 18.16 0.94
CA THR A 6 2.64 17.36 -0.23
C THR A 6 2.27 15.91 0.02
N ILE A 7 1.78 15.26 -1.02
CA ILE A 7 1.58 13.81 -1.10
C ILE A 7 2.55 13.33 -2.18
N SER A 8 3.28 12.27 -1.91
CA SER A 8 4.19 11.69 -2.88
C SER A 8 4.02 10.18 -2.91
N VAL A 9 4.56 9.55 -3.95
CA VAL A 9 4.44 8.11 -4.17
C VAL A 9 5.79 7.44 -4.01
N ILE A 10 5.78 6.22 -3.51
CA ILE A 10 6.88 5.28 -3.68
C ILE A 10 6.47 4.23 -4.72
N SER A 11 7.47 3.66 -5.37
CA SER A 11 7.27 2.80 -6.53
C SER A 11 8.36 1.73 -6.68
N GLY A 12 8.03 0.66 -7.40
CA GLY A 12 8.99 -0.35 -7.86
C GLY A 12 9.09 -1.61 -7.01
N SER A 13 10.14 -2.39 -7.28
CA SER A 13 10.42 -3.73 -6.71
C SER A 13 10.63 -3.78 -5.19
N GLN A 14 10.56 -2.64 -4.51
CA GLN A 14 10.84 -2.50 -3.08
C GLN A 14 9.56 -2.33 -2.24
N ILE A 15 8.39 -2.52 -2.86
CA ILE A 15 7.08 -2.53 -2.19
C ILE A 15 6.53 -3.96 -2.24
N TYR A 16 6.14 -4.47 -1.07
CA TYR A 16 5.46 -5.73 -0.91
C TYR A 16 3.98 -5.49 -0.65
N ILE A 17 3.13 -5.95 -1.58
CA ILE A 17 1.67 -5.87 -1.46
C ILE A 17 1.11 -7.27 -1.37
N LYS A 18 0.20 -7.50 -0.43
CA LYS A 18 -0.47 -8.79 -0.26
C LYS A 18 -1.83 -8.61 0.40
N ASN A 19 -2.85 -9.33 -0.07
CA ASN A 19 -4.05 -9.51 0.73
C ASN A 19 -3.85 -10.67 1.71
N ILE A 20 -4.09 -10.41 2.99
CA ILE A 20 -4.01 -11.41 4.07
C ILE A 20 -5.36 -11.52 4.78
N ILE A 21 -5.61 -12.68 5.37
CA ILE A 21 -6.86 -12.95 6.09
C ILE A 21 -6.54 -12.99 7.58
N MET A 22 -7.18 -12.11 8.34
CA MET A 22 -7.03 -12.01 9.79
C MET A 22 -8.37 -12.24 10.49
N PRO A 23 -8.38 -12.66 11.78
CA PRO A 23 -9.58 -12.54 12.60
C PRO A 23 -10.09 -11.09 12.64
N LYS A 24 -11.41 -10.89 12.75
CA LYS A 24 -11.97 -9.54 12.91
C LYS A 24 -11.60 -8.96 14.28
N MET A 25 -10.94 -7.79 14.28
CA MET A 25 -10.44 -7.09 15.47
C MET A 25 -10.59 -5.58 15.31
N LYS A 26 -10.28 -4.78 16.34
CA LYS A 26 -10.17 -3.33 16.18
C LYS A 26 -8.97 -2.99 15.31
N LEU A 27 -9.00 -1.88 14.58
CA LEU A 27 -7.92 -1.50 13.65
C LEU A 27 -6.53 -1.41 14.33
N SER A 28 -6.48 -0.95 15.59
CA SER A 28 -5.22 -0.89 16.36
C SER A 28 -4.66 -2.28 16.67
N GLU A 29 -5.53 -3.23 17.04
CA GLU A 29 -5.16 -4.62 17.32
C GLU A 29 -4.77 -5.33 16.02
N LEU A 30 -5.50 -5.07 14.94
CA LEU A 30 -5.23 -5.60 13.61
C LEU A 30 -3.84 -5.17 13.13
N ARG A 31 -3.47 -3.89 13.31
CA ARG A 31 -2.12 -3.39 12.97
C ARG A 31 -1.03 -4.16 13.69
N GLN A 32 -1.20 -4.42 14.98
CA GLN A 32 -0.23 -5.20 15.76
C GLN A 32 -0.16 -6.64 15.27
N ALA A 33 -1.31 -7.31 15.11
CA ALA A 33 -1.38 -8.69 14.67
C ALA A 33 -0.74 -8.88 13.28
N VAL A 34 -1.02 -7.96 12.35
CA VAL A 34 -0.43 -7.99 11.01
C VAL A 34 1.08 -7.74 11.04
N TYR A 35 1.58 -6.88 11.92
CA TYR A 35 3.02 -6.69 12.08
C TYR A 35 3.73 -8.01 12.45
N TYR A 36 3.15 -8.79 13.37
CA TYR A 36 3.69 -10.10 13.72
C TYR A 36 3.56 -11.10 12.57
N GLU A 37 2.40 -11.16 11.91
CA GLU A 37 2.16 -12.05 10.78
C GLU A 37 3.14 -11.77 9.61
N ALA A 38 3.49 -10.49 9.39
CA ALA A 38 4.40 -10.07 8.33
C ALA A 38 5.79 -10.71 8.42
N THR A 39 6.25 -11.05 9.63
CA THR A 39 7.53 -11.75 9.84
C THR A 39 7.60 -13.11 9.15
N THR A 40 6.45 -13.73 8.86
CA THR A 40 6.38 -15.07 8.25
C THR A 40 6.51 -15.05 6.73
N PHE A 41 6.24 -13.91 6.08
CA PHE A 41 6.15 -13.84 4.62
C PHE A 41 6.93 -12.68 3.99
N LEU A 42 7.37 -11.69 4.75
CA LEU A 42 8.27 -10.67 4.22
C LEU A 42 9.66 -11.27 3.95
N PRO A 43 10.30 -10.91 2.83
CA PRO A 43 11.65 -11.38 2.51
C PRO A 43 12.75 -10.63 3.28
N ILE A 44 12.39 -9.59 4.04
CA ILE A 44 13.30 -8.73 4.81
C ILE A 44 12.73 -8.50 6.21
N PRO A 45 13.57 -8.12 7.20
CA PRO A 45 13.12 -7.87 8.56
C PRO A 45 12.03 -6.79 8.63
N VAL A 46 11.01 -7.02 9.46
CA VAL A 46 9.91 -6.06 9.66
C VAL A 46 10.41 -4.71 10.19
N GLU A 47 11.52 -4.70 10.95
CA GLU A 47 12.18 -3.52 11.49
C GLU A 47 12.73 -2.60 10.37
N GLU A 48 13.17 -3.20 9.27
CA GLU A 48 13.66 -2.51 8.06
C GLU A 48 12.52 -2.05 7.13
N THR A 49 11.27 -2.27 7.54
CA THR A 49 10.10 -1.93 6.74
C THR A 49 9.20 -0.90 7.41
N VAL A 50 8.56 -0.07 6.58
CA VAL A 50 7.38 0.69 6.94
C VAL A 50 6.18 -0.11 6.45
N ILE A 51 5.24 -0.40 7.36
CA ILE A 51 4.05 -1.22 7.10
C ILE A 51 2.81 -0.36 7.29
N ASP A 52 1.88 -0.46 6.36
CA ASP A 52 0.51 0.01 6.54
C ASP A 52 -0.51 -1.03 6.07
N ILE A 53 -1.73 -0.91 6.59
CA ILE A 53 -2.81 -1.85 6.31
C ILE A 53 -4.13 -1.14 6.06
N PHE A 54 -4.96 -1.75 5.20
CA PHE A 54 -6.32 -1.31 4.95
C PHE A 54 -7.30 -2.50 5.00
N PRO A 55 -8.30 -2.50 5.90
CA PRO A 55 -9.35 -3.53 5.91
C PRO A 55 -10.23 -3.43 4.66
N LEU A 56 -10.28 -4.47 3.84
CA LEU A 56 -11.05 -4.50 2.60
C LEU A 56 -12.51 -4.90 2.84
N ARG A 57 -12.73 -6.03 3.53
CA ARG A 57 -14.07 -6.53 3.85
C ARG A 57 -14.05 -7.49 5.02
N ASN A 58 -15.19 -7.59 5.70
CA ASN A 58 -15.45 -8.67 6.65
C ASN A 58 -16.26 -9.77 5.98
N PHE A 59 -16.02 -11.02 6.37
CA PHE A 59 -16.78 -12.17 5.90
C PHE A 59 -16.85 -13.25 6.98
N GLU A 60 -17.90 -14.06 6.95
CA GLU A 60 -18.03 -15.21 7.85
C GLU A 60 -17.24 -16.41 7.30
N SER A 61 -16.60 -17.13 8.21
CA SER A 61 -15.91 -18.40 7.94
C SER A 61 -16.26 -19.42 9.00
N GLU A 62 -15.89 -20.68 8.80
CA GLU A 62 -16.10 -21.76 9.78
C GLU A 62 -15.47 -21.48 11.16
N THR A 63 -14.44 -20.62 11.20
CA THR A 63 -13.72 -20.25 12.43
C THR A 63 -14.11 -18.87 12.95
N GLY A 64 -15.28 -18.36 12.54
CA GLY A 64 -15.84 -17.06 12.90
C GLY A 64 -15.59 -15.95 11.87
N THR A 65 -15.95 -14.72 12.23
CA THR A 65 -15.80 -13.56 11.35
C THR A 65 -14.33 -13.22 11.09
N LYS A 66 -13.97 -13.13 9.82
CA LYS A 66 -12.65 -12.73 9.33
C LYS A 66 -12.69 -11.37 8.65
N THR A 67 -11.51 -10.78 8.51
CA THR A 67 -11.26 -9.55 7.76
C THR A 67 -10.20 -9.84 6.71
N GLU A 68 -10.51 -9.54 5.45
CA GLU A 68 -9.52 -9.46 4.39
C GLU A 68 -8.81 -8.10 4.51
N VAL A 69 -7.48 -8.11 4.56
CA VAL A 69 -6.66 -6.93 4.81
C VAL A 69 -5.70 -6.75 3.64
N PHE A 70 -5.75 -5.56 3.03
CA PHE A 70 -4.73 -5.10 2.11
C PHE A 70 -3.50 -4.69 2.93
N PHE A 71 -2.42 -5.45 2.80
CA PHE A 71 -1.15 -5.19 3.44
C PHE A 71 -0.18 -4.57 2.43
N ALA A 72 0.50 -3.50 2.84
CA ALA A 72 1.58 -2.90 2.09
C ALA A 72 2.79 -2.70 3.01
N ALA A 73 3.97 -3.09 2.52
CA ALA A 73 5.24 -2.83 3.16
C ALA A 73 6.22 -2.22 2.17
N ALA A 74 7.03 -1.27 2.62
CA ALA A 74 8.12 -0.70 1.85
C ALA A 74 9.39 -0.67 2.70
N ARG A 75 10.56 -0.70 2.04
CA ARG A 75 11.83 -0.46 2.75
C ARG A 75 11.80 0.91 3.43
N ARG A 76 12.14 0.94 4.72
CA ARG A 76 12.19 2.14 5.54
C ARG A 76 13.07 3.23 4.94
N GLU A 77 14.25 2.84 4.46
CA GLU A 77 15.20 3.74 3.80
C GLU A 77 14.56 4.53 2.64
N GLN A 78 13.66 3.92 1.86
CA GLN A 78 13.01 4.62 0.74
C GLN A 78 12.07 5.73 1.22
N VAL A 79 11.31 5.45 2.28
CA VAL A 79 10.40 6.43 2.89
C VAL A 79 11.20 7.57 3.52
N GLU A 80 12.28 7.24 4.24
CA GLU A 80 13.17 8.21 4.89
C GLU A 80 13.92 9.08 3.87
N ASN A 81 14.39 8.50 2.76
CA ASN A 81 15.01 9.25 1.66
C ASN A 81 14.01 10.23 1.03
N LEU A 82 12.76 9.82 0.83
CA LEU A 82 11.71 10.70 0.30
C LEU A 82 11.37 11.83 1.28
N GLU A 83 11.30 11.53 2.57
CA GLU A 83 11.11 12.52 3.63
C GLU A 83 12.27 13.54 3.65
N ALA A 84 13.51 13.07 3.59
CA ALA A 84 14.70 13.91 3.55
C ALA A 84 14.71 14.83 2.32
N CYS A 85 14.38 14.30 1.14
CA CYS A 85 14.23 15.09 -0.09
C CYS A 85 13.16 16.18 0.06
N CYS A 86 11.98 15.84 0.58
CA CYS A 86 10.92 16.83 0.82
C CYS A 86 11.35 17.91 1.80
N LYS A 87 12.08 17.54 2.86
CA LYS A 87 12.62 18.47 3.86
C LYS A 87 13.61 19.47 3.25
N ILE A 88 14.53 18.99 2.39
CA ILE A 88 15.48 19.85 1.65
C ILE A 88 14.72 20.82 0.74
N ALA A 89 13.67 20.34 0.07
CA ALA A 89 12.78 21.13 -0.79
C ALA A 89 11.82 22.05 -0.02
N ARG A 90 11.83 22.03 1.33
CA ARG A 90 10.91 22.77 2.20
C ARG A 90 9.44 22.42 1.92
N LEU A 91 9.16 21.15 1.65
CA LEU A 91 7.82 20.57 1.54
C LEU A 91 7.44 19.85 2.82
N ASP A 92 6.13 19.82 3.10
CA ASP A 92 5.55 19.09 4.23
C ASP A 92 4.98 17.76 3.71
N LEU A 93 5.79 16.70 3.74
CA LEU A 93 5.40 15.37 3.26
C LEU A 93 4.38 14.76 4.24
N SER A 94 3.12 14.75 3.83
CA SER A 94 2.00 14.36 4.68
C SER A 94 1.52 12.93 4.45
N VAL A 95 1.73 12.40 3.25
CA VAL A 95 1.34 11.04 2.86
C VAL A 95 2.37 10.50 1.89
N VAL A 96 2.77 9.25 2.12
CA VAL A 96 3.49 8.43 1.16
C VAL A 96 2.52 7.38 0.65
N ASP A 97 2.26 7.41 -0.65
CA ASP A 97 1.24 6.62 -1.32
C ASP A 97 1.89 5.57 -2.23
N LEU A 98 1.10 4.63 -2.75
CA LEU A 98 1.59 3.61 -3.67
C LEU A 98 1.29 4.07 -5.11
N GLU A 99 2.32 4.05 -5.96
CA GLU A 99 2.18 4.45 -7.36
C GLU A 99 0.98 3.83 -8.11
N PRO A 100 0.72 2.50 -8.08
CA PRO A 100 -0.41 1.95 -8.82
C PRO A 100 -1.76 2.49 -8.32
N LEU A 101 -1.90 2.73 -7.02
CA LEU A 101 -3.09 3.36 -6.44
C LEU A 101 -3.23 4.83 -6.87
N ALA A 102 -2.11 5.56 -6.95
CA ALA A 102 -2.12 6.95 -7.40
C ALA A 102 -2.52 7.06 -8.88
N ILE A 103 -1.98 6.18 -9.73
CA ILE A 103 -2.33 6.13 -11.15
C ILE A 103 -3.80 5.76 -11.32
N SER A 104 -4.32 4.79 -10.56
CA SER A 104 -5.73 4.38 -10.68
C SER A 104 -6.71 5.51 -10.35
N ARG A 105 -6.30 6.52 -9.56
CA ARG A 105 -7.13 7.70 -9.25
C ARG A 105 -7.16 8.75 -10.35
N ILE A 106 -6.17 8.81 -11.24
CA ILE A 106 -6.06 9.85 -12.28
C ILE A 106 -6.53 9.38 -13.66
N ILE A 107 -6.55 8.07 -13.89
CA ILE A 107 -7.04 7.50 -15.15
C ILE A 107 -8.57 7.55 -15.22
N GLU A 108 -9.08 7.79 -16.42
CA GLU A 108 -10.51 7.64 -16.68
C GLU A 108 -10.86 6.14 -16.71
N LYS A 109 -11.81 5.75 -15.86
CA LYS A 109 -12.32 4.38 -15.79
C LYS A 109 -13.68 4.33 -16.51
N PRO A 110 -13.93 3.37 -17.41
CA PRO A 110 -15.26 3.16 -17.98
C PRO A 110 -16.28 2.84 -16.88
N GLU A 111 -17.50 3.36 -17.01
CA GLU A 111 -18.56 3.34 -15.96
C GLU A 111 -18.98 1.93 -15.48
N LYS A 112 -18.58 0.86 -16.16
CA LYS A 112 -18.99 -0.53 -15.89
C LYS A 112 -17.84 -1.53 -15.93
N ILE A 113 -16.71 -1.18 -15.34
CA ILE A 113 -15.61 -2.13 -15.16
C ILE A 113 -15.72 -2.81 -13.79
N GLU A 114 -15.89 -4.13 -13.80
CA GLU A 114 -15.70 -4.93 -12.59
C GLU A 114 -14.20 -5.05 -12.25
N SER A 115 -13.36 -5.33 -13.26
CA SER A 115 -11.91 -5.44 -13.11
C SER A 115 -11.16 -4.85 -14.30
N PHE A 116 -10.07 -4.12 -14.06
CA PHE A 116 -9.16 -3.61 -15.10
C PHE A 116 -7.71 -3.88 -14.73
N ALA A 117 -6.84 -3.81 -15.73
CA ALA A 117 -5.40 -3.85 -15.54
C ALA A 117 -4.77 -2.55 -16.04
N LEU A 118 -3.74 -2.09 -15.34
CA LEU A 118 -2.90 -0.99 -15.71
C LEU A 118 -1.51 -1.51 -16.03
N LEU A 119 -0.98 -1.08 -17.17
CA LEU A 119 0.41 -1.26 -17.52
C LEU A 119 1.06 0.11 -17.57
N ASN A 120 1.78 0.48 -16.52
CA ASN A 120 2.63 1.66 -16.50
C ASN A 120 3.98 1.29 -17.12
N ILE A 121 4.38 1.98 -18.20
CA ILE A 121 5.67 1.77 -18.87
C ILE A 121 6.53 2.99 -18.57
N GLU A 122 7.52 2.82 -17.70
CA GLU A 122 8.45 3.87 -17.31
C GLU A 122 9.77 3.75 -18.09
N ASP A 123 10.80 4.49 -17.68
CA ASP A 123 12.10 4.52 -18.36
C ASP A 123 12.88 3.20 -18.28
N THR A 124 12.82 2.52 -17.14
CA THR A 124 13.66 1.37 -16.77
C THR A 124 12.86 0.18 -16.26
N ARG A 125 11.56 0.36 -16.03
CA ARG A 125 10.67 -0.68 -15.50
C ARG A 125 9.26 -0.52 -16.05
N SER A 126 8.51 -1.61 -15.97
CA SER A 126 7.07 -1.59 -16.20
C SER A 126 6.36 -2.14 -14.97
N ILE A 127 5.26 -1.50 -14.59
CA ILE A 127 4.42 -1.93 -13.48
C ILE A 127 3.11 -2.40 -14.07
N PHE A 128 2.78 -3.66 -13.81
CA PHE A 128 1.51 -4.24 -14.16
C PHE A 128 0.68 -4.40 -12.89
N SER A 129 -0.52 -3.82 -12.88
CA SER A 129 -1.39 -3.83 -11.71
C SER A 129 -2.82 -4.16 -12.08
N VAL A 130 -3.47 -5.05 -11.35
CA VAL A 130 -4.85 -5.47 -11.59
C VAL A 130 -5.74 -4.97 -10.46
N PHE A 131 -6.84 -4.34 -10.83
CA PHE A 131 -7.83 -3.79 -9.93
C PHE A 131 -9.17 -4.49 -10.08
N LYS A 132 -9.89 -4.64 -8.97
CA LYS A 132 -11.32 -4.94 -8.93
C LYS A 132 -12.05 -3.79 -8.25
N GLY A 133 -12.78 -2.99 -9.03
CA GLY A 133 -13.23 -1.66 -8.58
C GLY A 133 -12.05 -0.78 -8.16
N GLU A 134 -12.04 -0.30 -6.92
CA GLU A 134 -10.93 0.49 -6.35
C GLU A 134 -9.86 -0.36 -5.65
N ASN A 135 -10.05 -1.67 -5.55
CA ASN A 135 -9.14 -2.55 -4.82
C ASN A 135 -8.01 -3.04 -5.74
N LEU A 136 -6.77 -2.76 -5.37
CA LEU A 136 -5.59 -3.35 -6.00
C LEU A 136 -5.45 -4.82 -5.56
N LEU A 137 -5.36 -5.74 -6.53
CA LEU A 137 -5.28 -7.19 -6.29
C LEU A 137 -3.85 -7.72 -6.44
N PHE A 138 -3.10 -7.18 -7.39
CA PHE A 138 -1.76 -7.61 -7.78
C PHE A 138 -1.08 -6.46 -8.53
#